data_AF-A0A0Q4KK32-F1
#
_entry.id   AF-A0A0Q4KK32-F1
#
_cell.length_a   1.000
_cell.length_b   1.000
_cell.length_c   1.000
_cell.angle_alpha   90.00
_cell.angle_beta   90.00
_cell.angle_gamma   90.00
#
_symmetry.space_group_name_H-M   'P 1'
#
loop_
_entity.id
_entity.type
_entity.pdbx_description
1 polymer ?
#
loop_
_entity_poly.entity_id
_entity_poly.type
_entity_poly.pdbx_seq_one_letter_code
_entity_poly.pdbx_strand_id
1 'polypeptide(L)'
;MRAKRYMTPEAFRLYDQAIEHFEADVRHALAVQAVEGREVTGTVDALTPDLTAYLVTAFKADDLKLEQEVRWTARPLEKKLEARQRLEENCRADLTDALQLRALGDMETILSQWSGPAFDHAKLHGFLVDREGPEFTSYVRAFHDAQIETWQAIQGHKLSDNTAGEGYGDLSPLGFAIDQSRFEGLDLSRVQPRTDE
;
A
#
# COMPACT_ATOMS: atom_id res chain seq x y z
N MET A 1 28.67 -9.38 -20.25
CA MET A 1 28.29 -7.96 -20.12
C MET A 1 28.26 -7.28 -21.49
N ARG A 2 27.11 -7.20 -22.17
CA ARG A 2 26.97 -6.43 -23.41
C ARG A 2 25.50 -6.01 -23.58
N ALA A 3 25.26 -4.70 -23.41
CA ALA A 3 24.14 -3.87 -23.92
C ALA A 3 23.75 -2.79 -22.88
N LYS A 4 24.65 -1.84 -22.60
CA LYS A 4 24.32 -0.60 -21.86
C LYS A 4 24.79 0.62 -22.64
N ARG A 5 24.42 0.72 -23.92
CA ARG A 5 24.88 1.82 -24.79
C ARG A 5 23.84 2.50 -25.69
N TYR A 6 22.53 2.23 -25.51
CA TYR A 6 21.51 2.78 -26.42
C TYR A 6 20.23 3.32 -25.76
N MET A 7 20.21 3.54 -24.44
CA MET A 7 19.07 4.21 -23.79
C MET A 7 19.50 5.57 -23.25
N THR A 8 18.72 6.60 -23.59
CA THR A 8 18.79 7.89 -22.92
C THR A 8 18.35 7.71 -21.46
N PRO A 9 18.78 8.56 -20.51
CA PRO A 9 18.32 8.51 -19.12
C PRO A 9 16.78 8.54 -19.00
N GLU A 10 16.11 9.27 -19.90
CA GLU A 10 14.66 9.31 -20.00
C GLU A 10 14.06 7.97 -20.44
N ALA A 11 14.64 7.32 -21.46
CA ALA A 11 14.19 6.01 -21.91
C ALA A 11 14.42 4.92 -20.84
N PHE A 12 15.52 5.02 -20.08
CA PHE A 12 15.78 4.14 -18.94
C PHE A 12 14.71 4.30 -17.85
N ARG A 13 14.37 5.54 -17.48
CA ARG A 13 13.32 5.82 -16.49
C ARG A 13 11.94 5.30 -16.94
N LEU A 14 11.58 5.50 -18.22
CA LEU A 14 10.32 5.01 -18.77
C LEU A 14 10.26 3.48 -18.78
N TYR A 15 11.39 2.81 -19.02
CA TYR A 15 11.48 1.36 -18.98
C TYR A 15 11.38 0.81 -17.57
N ASP A 16 12.05 1.42 -16.59
CA ASP A 16 11.92 1.03 -15.18
C ASP A 16 10.48 1.20 -14.70
N GLN A 17 9.83 2.32 -15.02
CA GLN A 17 8.39 2.52 -14.75
C GLN A 17 7.53 1.45 -15.41
N ALA A 18 7.81 1.10 -16.67
CA ALA A 18 7.05 0.06 -17.38
C ALA A 18 7.24 -1.33 -16.76
N ILE A 19 8.44 -1.66 -16.25
CA ILE A 19 8.68 -2.89 -15.50
C ILE A 19 7.89 -2.88 -14.19
N GLU A 20 7.95 -1.80 -13.42
CA GLU A 20 7.23 -1.69 -12.16
C GLU A 20 5.71 -1.86 -12.34
N HIS A 21 5.15 -1.26 -13.40
CA HIS A 21 3.75 -1.44 -13.78
C HIS A 21 3.45 -2.89 -14.18
N PHE A 22 4.28 -3.49 -15.04
CA PHE A 22 4.08 -4.88 -15.47
C PHE A 22 4.16 -5.86 -14.29
N GLU A 23 5.12 -5.68 -13.38
CA GLU A 23 5.23 -6.50 -12.18
C GLU A 23 4.03 -6.32 -11.25
N ALA A 24 3.50 -5.09 -11.12
CA ALA A 24 2.28 -4.83 -10.37
C ALA A 24 1.07 -5.53 -11.01
N ASP A 25 0.94 -5.48 -12.32
CA ASP A 25 -0.14 -6.15 -13.08
C ASP A 25 -0.06 -7.67 -12.92
N VAL A 26 1.14 -8.25 -13.00
CA VAL A 26 1.35 -9.69 -12.78
C VAL A 26 1.00 -10.08 -11.35
N ARG A 27 1.44 -9.31 -10.35
CA ARG A 27 1.07 -9.56 -8.94
C ARG A 27 -0.44 -9.50 -8.75
N HIS A 28 -1.10 -8.51 -9.35
CA HIS A 28 -2.56 -8.37 -9.28
C HIS A 28 -3.28 -9.54 -9.95
N ALA A 29 -2.85 -9.96 -11.15
CA ALA A 29 -3.44 -11.09 -11.85
C ALA A 29 -3.30 -12.41 -11.06
N LEU A 30 -2.13 -12.64 -10.45
CA LEU A 30 -1.91 -13.80 -9.59
C LEU A 30 -2.75 -13.75 -8.31
N ALA A 31 -2.90 -12.58 -7.71
CA ALA A 31 -3.77 -12.37 -6.55
C ALA A 31 -5.25 -12.67 -6.87
N VAL A 32 -5.75 -12.17 -8.01
CA VAL A 32 -7.10 -12.46 -8.49
C VAL A 32 -7.28 -13.96 -8.72
N GLN A 33 -6.35 -14.60 -9.43
CA GLN A 33 -6.43 -16.05 -9.69
C GLN A 33 -6.42 -16.88 -8.39
N ALA A 34 -5.62 -16.47 -7.40
CA ALA A 34 -5.56 -17.13 -6.10
C ALA A 34 -6.89 -16.98 -5.33
N VAL A 35 -7.50 -15.79 -5.36
CA VAL A 35 -8.80 -15.54 -4.74
C VAL A 35 -9.91 -16.33 -5.45
N GLU A 36 -9.97 -16.30 -6.78
CA GLU A 36 -10.94 -17.07 -7.57
C GLU A 36 -10.84 -18.58 -7.29
N GLY A 37 -9.63 -19.13 -7.23
CA GLY A 37 -9.42 -20.53 -6.86
C GLY A 37 -9.91 -20.86 -5.45
N ARG A 38 -9.74 -19.93 -4.50
CA ARG A 38 -10.25 -20.08 -3.12
C ARG A 38 -11.76 -19.95 -3.03
N GLU A 39 -12.38 -19.04 -3.79
CA GLU A 39 -13.83 -18.91 -3.88
C GLU A 39 -14.49 -20.20 -4.39
N VAL A 40 -13.88 -20.82 -5.41
CA VAL A 40 -14.36 -22.10 -5.97
C VAL A 40 -14.26 -23.24 -4.93
N THR A 41 -13.22 -23.24 -4.09
CA THR A 41 -13.02 -24.27 -3.07
C THR A 41 -13.73 -23.97 -1.74
N GLY A 42 -14.25 -22.75 -1.55
CA GLY A 42 -14.81 -22.28 -0.29
C GLY A 42 -13.79 -22.10 0.83
N THR A 43 -12.50 -22.00 0.50
CA THR A 43 -11.42 -21.88 1.49
C THR A 43 -11.15 -20.41 1.80
N VAL A 44 -11.15 -20.04 3.08
CA VAL A 44 -10.83 -18.67 3.53
C VAL A 44 -9.46 -18.62 4.21
N ASP A 45 -8.76 -17.50 4.05
CA ASP A 45 -7.52 -17.18 4.75
C ASP A 45 -7.83 -16.71 6.18
N ALA A 46 -7.11 -17.26 7.14
CA ALA A 46 -7.20 -16.83 8.53
C ALA A 46 -6.58 -15.44 8.70
N LEU A 47 -7.35 -14.49 9.22
CA LEU A 47 -6.88 -13.16 9.60
C LEU A 47 -6.04 -13.21 10.87
N THR A 48 -4.82 -13.71 10.73
CA THR A 48 -3.81 -13.67 11.80
C THR A 48 -3.33 -12.22 12.04
N PRO A 49 -2.80 -11.91 13.24
CA PRO A 49 -2.23 -10.59 13.51
C PRO A 49 -1.16 -10.14 12.50
N ASP A 50 -0.32 -11.09 12.04
CA ASP A 50 0.72 -10.83 11.03
C ASP A 50 0.11 -10.46 9.67
N LEU A 51 -0.94 -11.18 9.24
CA LEU A 51 -1.65 -10.86 8.00
C LEU A 51 -2.36 -9.51 8.10
N THR A 52 -3.01 -9.22 9.23
CA THR A 52 -3.62 -7.91 9.48
C THR A 52 -2.59 -6.79 9.41
N ALA A 53 -1.42 -6.95 10.04
CA ALA A 53 -0.34 -5.96 10.01
C ALA A 53 0.20 -5.74 8.58
N TYR A 54 0.36 -6.83 7.81
CA TYR A 54 0.73 -6.76 6.40
C TYR A 54 -0.29 -5.96 5.58
N LEU A 55 -1.58 -6.30 5.67
CA LEU A 55 -2.65 -5.64 4.93
C LEU A 55 -2.76 -4.16 5.29
N VAL A 56 -2.67 -3.83 6.58
CA VAL A 56 -2.66 -2.44 7.05
C VAL A 56 -1.45 -1.66 6.51
N THR A 57 -0.27 -2.28 6.47
CA THR A 57 0.94 -1.64 5.93
C THR A 57 0.83 -1.41 4.43
N ALA A 58 0.32 -2.40 3.70
CA ALA A 58 0.09 -2.31 2.26
C ALA A 58 -0.93 -1.19 1.95
N PHE A 59 -2.02 -1.13 2.71
CA PHE A 59 -3.02 -0.07 2.61
C PHE A 59 -2.42 1.32 2.80
N LYS A 60 -1.63 1.54 3.87
CA LYS A 60 -0.98 2.83 4.12
C LYS A 60 -0.05 3.23 2.98
N ALA A 61 0.70 2.27 2.44
CA ALA A 61 1.58 2.52 1.30
C ALA A 61 0.77 2.91 0.05
N ASP A 62 -0.31 2.19 -0.25
CA ASP A 62 -1.18 2.47 -1.39
C ASP A 62 -1.88 3.83 -1.27
N ASP A 63 -2.39 4.17 -0.09
CA ASP A 63 -3.09 5.44 0.15
C ASP A 63 -2.13 6.65 0.07
N LEU A 64 -0.88 6.48 0.52
CA LEU A 64 0.16 7.51 0.41
C LEU A 64 0.74 7.64 -1.01
N LYS A 65 0.54 6.67 -1.92
CA LYS A 65 0.99 6.81 -3.32
C LYS A 65 0.36 8.03 -3.97
N LEU A 66 -0.91 8.35 -3.69
CA LEU A 66 -1.58 9.52 -4.25
C LEU A 66 -0.87 10.83 -3.85
N GLU A 67 -0.37 10.92 -2.62
CA GLU A 67 0.44 12.06 -2.17
C GLU A 67 1.77 12.14 -2.91
N GLN A 68 2.45 10.99 -3.05
CA GLN A 68 3.72 10.91 -3.76
C GLN A 68 3.56 11.26 -5.23
N GLU A 69 2.52 10.78 -5.90
CA GLU A 69 2.16 11.17 -7.27
C GLU A 69 1.99 12.69 -7.35
N VAL A 70 1.19 13.27 -6.44
CA VAL A 70 0.97 14.72 -6.42
C VAL A 70 2.29 15.49 -6.31
N ARG A 71 3.22 15.01 -5.48
CA ARG A 71 4.53 15.62 -5.24
C ARG A 71 5.48 15.47 -6.44
N TRP A 72 5.57 14.27 -7.01
CA TRP A 72 6.63 13.89 -7.94
C TRP A 72 6.25 13.92 -9.43
N THR A 73 4.96 13.96 -9.79
CA THR A 73 4.54 14.09 -11.20
C THR A 73 5.15 15.35 -11.85
N ALA A 74 5.63 15.24 -13.09
CA ALA A 74 6.17 16.37 -13.84
C ALA A 74 5.05 17.32 -14.30
N ARG A 75 4.82 18.38 -13.53
CA ARG A 75 3.85 19.44 -13.83
C ARG A 75 4.31 20.78 -13.24
N PRO A 76 3.82 21.93 -13.75
CA PRO A 76 4.16 23.24 -13.19
C PRO A 76 3.86 23.32 -11.70
N LEU A 77 4.67 24.09 -10.95
CA LEU A 77 4.58 24.22 -9.49
C LEU A 77 3.16 24.58 -9.03
N GLU A 78 2.52 25.55 -9.69
CA GLU A 78 1.15 25.98 -9.39
C GLU A 78 0.16 24.82 -9.46
N LYS A 79 0.28 23.94 -10.47
CA LYS A 79 -0.57 22.75 -10.61
C LYS A 79 -0.29 21.68 -9.56
N LYS A 80 0.95 21.60 -9.04
CA LYS A 80 1.26 20.75 -7.88
C LYS A 80 0.58 21.28 -6.63
N LEU A 81 0.69 22.58 -6.38
CA LEU A 81 0.10 23.25 -5.22
C LEU A 81 -1.44 23.14 -5.24
N GLU A 82 -2.08 23.42 -6.37
CA GLU A 82 -3.54 23.26 -6.54
C GLU A 82 -3.99 21.81 -6.24
N ALA A 83 -3.30 20.82 -6.81
CA ALA A 83 -3.64 19.41 -6.60
C ALA A 83 -3.41 18.96 -5.15
N ARG A 84 -2.34 19.48 -4.53
CA ARG A 84 -2.04 19.22 -3.12
C ARG A 84 -3.09 19.81 -2.19
N GLN A 85 -3.48 21.06 -2.43
CA GLN A 85 -4.52 21.71 -1.65
C GLN A 85 -5.86 20.96 -1.76
N ARG A 86 -6.24 20.52 -2.96
CA ARG A 86 -7.46 19.70 -3.16
C ARG A 86 -7.39 18.38 -2.39
N LEU A 87 -6.24 17.71 -2.41
CA LEU A 87 -6.03 16.47 -1.64
C LEU A 87 -6.20 16.73 -0.14
N GLU A 88 -5.57 17.78 0.40
CA GLU A 88 -5.69 18.16 1.81
C GLU A 88 -7.13 18.54 2.19
N GLU A 89 -7.84 19.26 1.32
CA GLU A 89 -9.24 19.65 1.55
C GLU A 89 -10.17 18.43 1.60
N ASN A 90 -10.00 17.48 0.69
CA ASN A 90 -10.76 16.22 0.67
C ASN A 90 -10.50 15.41 1.94
N CYS A 91 -9.23 15.16 2.27
CA CYS A 91 -8.87 14.39 3.46
C CYS A 91 -9.33 15.05 4.77
N ARG A 92 -9.52 16.37 4.82
CA ARG A 92 -9.88 17.09 6.05
C ARG A 92 -11.31 16.84 6.50
N ALA A 93 -12.26 16.83 5.57
CA ALA A 93 -13.65 16.52 5.90
C ALA A 93 -13.73 15.08 6.44
N ASP A 94 -13.19 14.14 5.66
CA ASP A 94 -13.26 12.72 5.96
C ASP A 94 -12.48 12.35 7.25
N LEU A 95 -11.33 12.99 7.51
CA LEU A 95 -10.57 12.78 8.75
C LEU A 95 -11.35 13.24 9.98
N THR A 96 -12.11 14.34 9.88
CA THR A 96 -12.87 14.84 11.03
C THR A 96 -13.93 13.83 11.44
N ASP A 97 -14.67 13.30 10.46
CA ASP A 97 -15.71 12.31 10.69
C ASP A 97 -15.12 11.00 11.23
N ALA A 98 -14.02 10.51 10.64
CA ALA A 98 -13.33 9.29 11.11
C ALA A 98 -12.81 9.42 12.55
N LEU A 99 -12.25 10.58 12.91
CA LEU A 99 -11.80 10.85 14.28
C LEU A 99 -12.97 10.87 15.28
N GLN A 100 -14.13 11.40 14.89
CA GLN A 100 -15.33 11.39 15.73
C GLN A 100 -15.83 9.96 15.97
N LEU A 101 -15.94 9.15 14.91
CA LEU A 101 -16.33 7.74 15.02
C LEU A 101 -15.39 6.97 15.94
N ARG A 102 -14.07 7.17 15.79
CA ARG A 102 -13.07 6.57 16.67
C ARG A 102 -13.21 7.04 18.12
N ALA A 103 -13.45 8.33 18.36
CA ALA A 103 -13.59 8.88 19.70
C ALA A 103 -14.85 8.37 20.42
N LEU A 104 -15.95 8.19 19.68
CA LEU A 104 -17.20 7.62 20.19
C LEU A 104 -17.13 6.10 20.37
N GLY A 105 -16.15 5.43 19.74
CA GLY A 105 -16.08 3.97 19.69
C GLY A 105 -17.25 3.37 18.91
N ASP A 106 -17.79 4.10 17.92
CA ASP A 106 -18.95 3.68 17.13
C ASP A 106 -18.53 2.62 16.09
N MET A 107 -18.34 1.40 16.59
CA MET A 107 -17.93 0.27 15.77
C MET A 107 -19.01 -0.18 14.78
N GLU A 108 -20.29 0.09 15.05
CA GLU A 108 -21.39 -0.24 14.13
C GLU A 108 -21.27 0.59 12.85
N THR A 109 -21.12 1.91 13.00
CA THR A 109 -20.94 2.80 11.85
C THR A 109 -19.62 2.53 11.14
N ILE A 110 -18.54 2.26 11.88
CA ILE A 110 -17.24 1.90 11.28
C ILE A 110 -17.37 0.62 10.44
N LEU A 111 -18.00 -0.44 10.96
CA LEU A 111 -18.21 -1.68 10.21
C LEU A 111 -19.10 -1.46 8.98
N SER A 112 -20.16 -0.66 9.11
CA SER A 112 -21.05 -0.33 7.99
C SER A 112 -20.30 0.35 6.84
N GLN A 113 -19.42 1.30 7.17
CA GLN A 113 -18.69 2.09 6.16
C GLN A 113 -17.45 1.37 5.61
N TRP A 114 -16.73 0.63 6.47
CA TRP A 114 -15.38 0.16 6.16
C TRP A 114 -15.26 -1.35 5.93
N SER A 115 -16.30 -2.14 6.19
CA SER A 115 -16.26 -3.59 5.91
C SER A 115 -16.10 -3.92 4.42
N GLY A 116 -16.81 -3.22 3.53
CA GLY A 116 -16.67 -3.39 2.07
C GLY A 116 -15.25 -3.03 1.61
N PRO A 117 -14.79 -1.78 1.85
CA PRO A 117 -13.43 -1.36 1.49
C PRO A 117 -12.32 -2.25 2.04
N ALA A 118 -12.40 -2.67 3.32
CA ALA A 118 -11.38 -3.54 3.90
C ALA A 118 -11.35 -4.94 3.26
N PHE A 119 -12.53 -5.49 2.92
CA PHE A 119 -12.64 -6.77 2.22
C PHE A 119 -12.08 -6.69 0.80
N ASP A 120 -12.47 -5.66 0.05
CA ASP A 120 -11.99 -5.45 -1.32
C ASP A 120 -10.47 -5.22 -1.34
N HIS A 121 -9.94 -4.51 -0.34
CA HIS A 121 -8.50 -4.36 -0.16
C HIS A 121 -7.80 -5.70 0.12
N ALA A 122 -8.34 -6.55 1.00
CA ALA A 122 -7.76 -7.88 1.24
C ALA A 122 -7.74 -8.74 -0.03
N LYS A 123 -8.83 -8.69 -0.81
CA LYS A 123 -8.93 -9.36 -2.11
C LYS A 123 -7.93 -8.83 -3.14
N LEU A 124 -7.74 -7.51 -3.21
CA LEU A 124 -6.76 -6.88 -4.09
C LEU A 124 -5.34 -7.42 -3.86
N HIS A 125 -5.03 -7.75 -2.60
CA HIS A 125 -3.76 -8.33 -2.17
C HIS A 125 -3.75 -9.87 -2.18
N GLY A 126 -4.79 -10.51 -2.70
CA GLY A 126 -4.82 -11.96 -2.93
C GLY A 126 -5.30 -12.80 -1.75
N PHE A 127 -6.03 -12.20 -0.80
CA PHE A 127 -6.56 -12.88 0.38
C PHE A 127 -8.08 -12.91 0.35
N LEU A 128 -8.66 -14.09 0.59
CA LEU A 128 -10.09 -14.27 0.75
C LEU A 128 -10.40 -14.46 2.22
N VAL A 129 -10.90 -13.43 2.89
CA VAL A 129 -11.12 -13.45 4.34
C VAL A 129 -12.59 -13.72 4.69
N ASP A 130 -12.84 -14.36 5.82
CA ASP A 130 -14.20 -14.50 6.35
C ASP A 130 -14.72 -13.16 6.89
N ARG A 131 -15.87 -12.69 6.39
CA ARG A 131 -16.47 -11.40 6.79
C ARG A 131 -17.27 -11.47 8.08
N GLU A 132 -17.73 -12.67 8.47
CA GLU A 132 -18.57 -12.86 9.65
C GLU A 132 -17.74 -13.16 10.90
N GLY A 133 -16.46 -13.47 10.72
CA GLY A 133 -15.51 -13.76 11.80
C GLY A 133 -15.16 -12.54 12.67
N PRO A 134 -14.90 -12.75 13.99
CA PRO A 134 -14.49 -11.68 14.89
C PRO A 134 -13.14 -11.05 14.51
N GLU A 135 -12.26 -11.80 13.84
CA GLU A 135 -10.97 -11.31 13.34
C GLU A 135 -11.17 -10.25 12.25
N PHE A 136 -12.21 -10.37 11.43
CA PHE A 136 -12.54 -9.38 10.42
C PHE A 136 -12.96 -8.04 11.02
N THR A 137 -13.71 -8.06 12.12
CA THR A 137 -14.04 -6.84 12.87
C THR A 137 -12.77 -6.14 13.38
N SER A 138 -11.80 -6.92 13.87
CA SER A 138 -10.51 -6.39 14.33
C SER A 138 -9.69 -5.80 13.18
N TYR A 139 -9.69 -6.47 12.02
CA TYR A 139 -9.06 -5.97 10.80
C TYR A 139 -9.71 -4.67 10.30
N VAL A 140 -11.05 -4.58 10.23
CA VAL A 140 -11.75 -3.36 9.79
C VAL A 140 -11.43 -2.19 10.71
N ARG A 141 -11.34 -2.41 12.03
CA ARG A 141 -10.90 -1.39 12.97
C ARG A 141 -9.46 -0.93 12.67
N ALA A 142 -8.54 -1.86 12.50
CA ALA A 142 -7.14 -1.54 12.19
C ALA A 142 -6.99 -0.83 10.83
N PHE A 143 -7.83 -1.18 9.86
CA PHE A 143 -7.92 -0.54 8.56
C PHE A 143 -8.41 0.91 8.66
N HIS A 144 -9.47 1.14 9.45
CA HIS A 144 -9.96 2.49 9.75
C HIS A 144 -8.93 3.35 10.49
N ASP A 145 -8.25 2.78 11.50
CA ASP A 145 -7.17 3.48 12.22
C ASP A 145 -6.01 3.83 11.28
N ALA A 146 -5.68 2.94 10.34
CA ALA A 146 -4.67 3.18 9.32
C ALA A 146 -5.04 4.35 8.40
N GLN A 147 -6.31 4.46 8.02
CA GLN A 147 -6.82 5.56 7.20
C GLN A 147 -6.70 6.91 7.92
N ILE A 148 -7.01 6.94 9.22
CA ILE A 148 -6.82 8.13 10.05
C ILE A 148 -5.35 8.54 10.05
N GLU A 149 -4.44 7.58 10.25
CA GLU A 149 -3.00 7.85 10.24
C GLU A 149 -2.50 8.41 8.90
N THR A 150 -2.93 7.86 7.77
CA THR A 150 -2.52 8.35 6.44
C THR A 150 -3.05 9.75 6.17
N TRP A 151 -4.32 10.02 6.48
CA TRP A 151 -4.90 11.37 6.33
C TRP A 151 -4.25 12.38 7.28
N GLN A 152 -3.88 11.97 8.49
CA GLN A 152 -3.09 12.81 9.39
C GLN A 152 -1.70 13.10 8.84
N ALA A 153 -1.02 12.12 8.23
CA ALA A 153 0.27 12.33 7.56
C ALA A 153 0.15 13.29 6.37
N ILE A 154 -0.91 13.12 5.56
CA ILE A 154 -1.25 14.02 4.46
C ILE A 154 -1.48 15.44 5.00
N GLN A 155 -2.19 15.66 6.10
CA GLN A 155 -2.39 17.02 6.64
C GLN A 155 -1.20 17.56 7.44
N GLY A 156 -0.41 16.67 8.06
CA GLY A 156 0.71 16.96 8.95
C GLY A 156 1.97 17.42 8.24
N HIS A 157 2.07 17.24 6.92
CA HIS A 157 3.10 17.85 6.07
C HIS A 157 2.93 19.38 5.88
N LYS A 158 2.46 20.08 6.91
CA LYS A 158 2.64 21.53 7.02
C LYS A 158 4.11 21.82 7.36
N LEU A 159 4.92 22.08 6.33
CA LEU A 159 6.14 22.89 6.38
C LEU A 159 7.07 22.66 7.59
N SER A 160 7.90 21.60 7.56
CA SER A 160 9.21 21.66 8.23
C SER A 160 10.24 22.46 7.42
N ASP A 161 9.90 22.94 6.22
CA ASP A 161 10.79 23.75 5.39
C ASP A 161 10.57 25.25 5.63
N ASN A 162 10.83 25.68 6.87
CA ASN A 162 11.17 27.09 7.13
C ASN A 162 12.03 27.27 8.39
N THR A 163 13.10 26.48 8.48
CA THR A 163 14.29 26.84 9.26
C THR A 163 15.51 26.67 8.37
N ALA A 164 15.92 27.80 7.79
CA ALA A 164 17.28 28.24 7.52
C ALA A 164 18.40 27.19 7.44
N GLY A 165 19.09 27.18 6.29
CA GLY A 165 20.54 27.36 6.28
C GLY A 165 21.42 26.17 6.69
N GLU A 166 22.30 25.82 5.76
CA GLU A 166 23.54 25.07 5.96
C GLU A 166 23.43 23.54 6.05
N GLY A 167 24.07 22.88 5.09
CA GLY A 167 24.53 21.50 5.25
C GLY A 167 24.09 20.56 4.13
N TYR A 168 24.92 20.44 3.09
CA TYR A 168 25.05 19.16 2.39
C TYR A 168 25.47 18.10 3.42
N GLY A 169 24.63 17.09 3.66
CA GLY A 169 24.98 15.99 4.55
C GLY A 169 23.82 15.02 4.79
N ASP A 170 23.93 13.85 4.17
CA ASP A 170 23.24 12.61 4.51
C ASP A 170 21.77 12.43 4.04
N LEU A 171 21.64 12.10 2.76
CA LEU A 171 20.46 11.41 2.21
C LEU A 171 20.50 9.94 2.64
N SER A 172 20.09 9.67 3.87
CA SER A 172 19.65 8.34 4.28
C SER A 172 18.11 8.31 4.18
N PRO A 173 17.51 7.66 3.16
CA PRO A 173 16.07 7.54 3.09
C PRO A 173 15.60 6.65 4.24
N LEU A 174 14.68 7.17 5.05
CA LEU A 174 13.68 6.43 5.83
C LEU A 174 14.08 4.99 6.15
N GLY A 175 14.62 4.77 7.36
CA GLY A 175 14.96 3.47 7.92
C GLY A 175 13.75 2.55 8.13
N PHE A 176 13.13 2.11 7.04
CA PHE A 176 12.44 0.84 6.97
C PHE A 176 13.51 -0.22 6.69
N ALA A 177 14.08 -0.76 7.76
CA ALA A 177 14.79 -2.02 7.67
C ALA A 177 13.77 -3.10 7.33
N ILE A 178 13.60 -3.39 6.03
CA ILE A 178 13.11 -4.69 5.62
C ILE A 178 14.23 -5.65 6.00
N ASP A 179 14.00 -6.43 7.06
CA ASP A 179 14.90 -7.49 7.45
C ASP A 179 14.87 -8.60 6.37
N GLN A 180 15.80 -8.48 5.41
CA GLN A 180 16.01 -9.46 4.34
C GLN A 180 16.55 -10.80 4.84
N SER A 181 16.89 -10.94 6.14
CA SER A 181 17.44 -12.18 6.68
C SER A 181 16.41 -13.30 6.85
N ARG A 182 15.11 -13.05 6.62
CA ARG A 182 14.05 -14.07 6.78
C ARG A 182 13.78 -14.94 5.55
N PHE A 183 14.49 -14.75 4.43
CA PHE A 183 14.33 -15.57 3.21
C PHE A 183 15.53 -16.47 2.87
N GLU A 184 16.58 -16.52 3.70
CA GLU A 184 17.66 -17.49 3.57
C GLU A 184 17.24 -18.83 4.21
N GLY A 185 16.42 -19.60 3.50
CA GLY A 185 16.02 -20.94 3.98
C GLY A 185 15.23 -21.80 3.00
N LEU A 186 14.83 -21.28 1.84
CA LEU A 186 14.20 -22.09 0.80
C LEU A 186 15.27 -22.60 -0.17
N ASP A 187 15.80 -23.79 0.13
CA ASP A 187 16.64 -24.56 -0.78
C ASP A 187 15.80 -25.05 -1.97
N LEU A 188 15.85 -24.29 -3.07
CA LEU A 188 15.18 -24.60 -4.34
C LEU A 188 15.90 -25.69 -5.14
N SER A 189 16.92 -26.38 -4.60
CA SER A 189 17.63 -27.45 -5.30
C SER A 189 16.87 -28.79 -5.37
N ARG A 190 15.67 -28.90 -4.77
CA ARG A 190 14.91 -30.17 -4.68
C ARG A 190 13.74 -30.36 -5.64
N VAL A 191 13.54 -29.51 -6.64
CA VAL A 191 12.53 -29.78 -7.67
C VAL A 191 13.20 -30.50 -8.85
N GLN A 192 13.24 -31.83 -8.81
CA GLN A 192 13.54 -32.62 -10.00
C GLN A 192 12.35 -32.53 -10.98
N PRO A 193 12.59 -32.28 -12.27
CA PRO A 193 11.52 -32.34 -13.27
C PRO A 193 11.08 -33.80 -13.44
N ARG A 194 9.77 -34.06 -13.28
CA ARG A 194 9.16 -35.30 -13.77
C ARG A 194 9.28 -35.32 -15.29
N THR A 195 10.15 -36.19 -15.79
CA THR A 195 10.07 -36.73 -17.14
C THR A 195 9.10 -37.90 -17.08
N ASP A 196 7.87 -37.69 -17.56
CA ASP A 196 6.96 -38.78 -17.86
C ASP A 196 7.04 -39.05 -19.38
N GLU A 197 7.42 -40.29 -19.71
CA GLU A 197 7.23 -40.96 -21.01
C GLU A 197 5.76 -41.29 -21.26
#